data_AF-V5GBB0-F1
#
_entry.id   AF-V5GBB0-F1
#
_cell.length_a   1.000
_cell.length_b   1.000
_cell.length_c   1.000
_cell.angle_alpha   90.00
_cell.angle_beta   90.00
_cell.angle_gamma   90.00
#
_symmetry.space_group_name_H-M   'P 1'
#
loop_
_entity.id
_entity.type
_entity.pdbx_description
1 polymer ?
#
loop_
_entity_poly.entity_id
_entity_poly.type
_entity_poly.pdbx_seq_one_letter_code
_entity_poly.pdbx_strand_id
1 'polypeptide(L)'
;MESFNFRSVLIDVSSLQGSVLLGFVAFVEGDNDQDALLSSQAICMVQIMRLPHCLSSDPIRREVEIRLFWQCWMMDAWHTSRLQIPRRLNDSNFKRPLEERAFNAMQPGDPASHLSEADIESLGLRNSGLWSSMLTLTEIHNQVVQLNDQMVQISIPYSEIRRRVVELSLKLDLWIRELPDHLLNTFSNRETHAKSGLGREFAILHLLYHHQSQLLYYQFLNKGSTIIGADMDDEAVAYAAQCKAHAAALSEIMWDTNSTPGMECLWSPVNGHLLVVASSIHLHTLLFSTSDAEIAKARRLLEQNFIMLLHFQKYWPFLEFSMSRLRSFHRACQINATEKNFDMDRWMIQFLNRYGSRVQDRHNEFGRDLYESDPIVGTSAAAALWKEVSGSEFRQFLGNLNSS
;
A
#
# COMPACT_ATOMS: atom_id res chain seq x y z
N MET A 1 -6.25 8.21 25.06
CA MET A 1 -6.41 9.64 24.73
C MET A 1 -6.28 10.54 25.97
N GLU A 2 -7.06 10.34 27.03
CA GLU A 2 -6.99 11.18 28.25
C GLU A 2 -5.58 11.31 28.84
N SER A 3 -4.93 10.20 29.20
CA SER A 3 -3.57 10.23 29.74
C SER A 3 -2.55 10.93 28.84
N PHE A 4 -2.71 10.79 27.51
CA PHE A 4 -1.86 11.50 26.55
C PHE A 4 -2.09 13.01 26.61
N ASN A 5 -3.34 13.46 26.76
CA ASN A 5 -3.68 14.88 26.85
C ASN A 5 -3.29 15.52 28.19
N PHE A 6 -3.18 14.74 29.27
CA PHE A 6 -2.77 15.23 30.59
C PHE A 6 -1.25 15.21 30.84
N ARG A 7 -0.44 14.90 29.83
CA ARG A 7 1.03 14.89 29.95
C ARG A 7 1.57 16.28 30.33
N SER A 8 2.59 16.31 31.18
CA SER A 8 3.23 17.55 31.65
C SER A 8 4.20 18.15 30.64
N VAL A 9 4.80 17.33 29.77
CA VAL A 9 5.67 17.75 28.67
C VAL A 9 4.92 17.52 27.37
N LEU A 10 4.69 18.59 26.60
CA LEU A 10 3.85 18.54 25.41
C LEU A 10 4.59 18.14 24.13
N ILE A 11 5.87 18.49 24.05
CA ILE A 11 6.74 18.31 22.87
C ILE A 11 8.07 17.71 23.33
N ASP A 12 8.17 16.40 23.16
CA ASP A 12 9.38 15.60 23.37
C ASP A 12 9.26 14.28 22.58
N VAL A 13 10.30 13.45 22.63
CA VAL A 13 10.35 12.16 21.92
C VAL A 13 9.17 11.27 22.32
N SER A 14 8.81 11.21 23.61
CA SER A 14 7.72 10.39 24.12
C SER A 14 6.35 10.88 23.62
N SER A 15 6.14 12.20 23.62
CA SER A 15 4.92 12.81 23.07
C SER A 15 4.78 12.55 21.57
N LEU A 16 5.89 12.65 20.83
CA LEU A 16 5.94 12.36 19.40
C LEU A 16 5.58 10.90 19.13
N GLN A 17 6.20 9.96 19.85
CA GLN A 17 5.85 8.53 19.77
C GLN A 17 4.38 8.29 20.09
N GLY A 18 3.86 8.92 21.15
CA GLY A 18 2.45 8.82 21.52
C GLY A 18 1.51 9.34 20.44
N SER A 19 1.82 10.49 19.82
CA SER A 19 1.03 11.02 18.69
C SER A 19 1.03 10.07 17.49
N VAL A 20 2.19 9.51 17.11
CA VAL A 20 2.30 8.54 16.01
C VAL A 20 1.47 7.29 16.30
N LEU A 21 1.61 6.71 17.51
CA LEU A 21 0.89 5.49 17.90
C LEU A 21 -0.62 5.72 17.96
N LEU A 22 -1.07 6.80 18.61
CA LEU A 22 -2.48 7.11 18.71
C LEU A 22 -3.09 7.47 17.35
N GLY A 23 -2.34 8.14 16.47
CA GLY A 23 -2.77 8.40 15.09
C GLY A 23 -2.99 7.10 14.33
N PHE A 24 -2.07 6.14 14.46
CA PHE A 24 -2.24 4.81 13.87
C PHE A 24 -3.44 4.05 14.45
N VAL A 25 -3.69 4.15 15.76
CA VAL A 25 -4.90 3.58 16.38
C VAL A 25 -6.17 4.21 15.80
N ALA A 26 -6.24 5.53 15.71
CA ALA A 26 -7.39 6.22 15.10
C ALA A 26 -7.60 5.77 13.65
N PHE A 27 -6.51 5.64 12.88
CA PHE A 27 -6.55 5.13 11.52
C PHE A 27 -7.11 3.70 11.44
N VAL A 28 -6.69 2.82 12.35
CA VAL A 28 -7.19 1.44 12.47
C VAL A 28 -8.70 1.39 12.76
N GLU A 29 -9.19 2.27 13.62
CA GLU A 29 -10.60 2.38 13.97
C GLU A 29 -11.45 3.03 12.85
N GLY A 30 -10.81 3.58 11.81
CA GLY A 30 -11.49 4.30 10.74
C GLY A 30 -11.83 5.75 11.06
N ASP A 31 -11.31 6.28 12.17
CA ASP A 31 -11.43 7.69 12.54
C ASP A 31 -10.36 8.52 11.80
N ASN A 32 -10.67 8.83 10.54
CA ASN A 32 -9.76 9.57 9.66
C ASN A 32 -9.47 11.00 10.16
N ASP A 33 -10.43 11.63 10.83
CA ASP A 33 -10.27 13.00 11.34
C ASP A 33 -9.28 13.01 12.51
N GLN A 34 -9.44 12.07 13.45
CA GLN A 34 -8.54 11.92 14.58
C GLN A 34 -7.14 11.46 14.15
N ASP A 35 -7.02 10.57 13.15
CA ASP A 35 -5.75 10.23 12.50
C ASP A 35 -5.08 11.49 11.92
N ALA A 36 -5.81 12.26 11.11
CA ALA A 36 -5.27 13.46 10.48
C ALA A 36 -4.78 14.51 11.51
N LEU A 37 -5.51 14.69 12.61
CA LEU A 37 -5.14 15.59 13.70
C LEU A 37 -3.87 15.13 14.43
N LEU A 38 -3.81 13.86 14.84
CA LEU A 38 -2.67 13.31 15.58
C LEU A 38 -1.41 13.22 14.72
N SER A 39 -1.56 12.81 13.47
CA SER A 39 -0.48 12.80 12.49
C SER A 39 0.04 14.21 12.22
N SER A 40 -0.85 15.21 12.18
CA SER A 40 -0.46 16.61 12.06
C SER A 40 0.27 17.16 13.27
N GLN A 41 -0.12 16.73 14.47
CA GLN A 41 0.59 17.05 15.70
C GLN A 41 2.00 16.43 15.70
N ALA A 42 2.13 15.15 15.31
CA ALA A 42 3.42 14.49 15.22
C ALA A 42 4.38 15.22 14.27
N ILE A 43 3.92 15.56 13.05
CA ILE A 43 4.72 16.31 12.07
C ILE A 43 5.14 17.67 12.62
N CYS A 44 4.24 18.38 13.31
CA CYS A 44 4.55 19.65 13.96
C CYS A 44 5.61 19.49 15.06
N MET A 45 5.51 18.45 15.89
CA MET A 45 6.52 18.14 16.91
C MET A 45 7.90 17.89 16.29
N VAL A 46 7.98 17.12 15.20
CA VAL A 46 9.24 16.90 14.47
C VAL A 46 9.89 18.22 14.03
N GLN A 47 9.08 19.16 13.50
CA GLN A 47 9.57 20.47 13.05
C GLN A 47 10.03 21.34 14.22
N ILE A 48 9.27 21.39 15.33
CA ILE A 48 9.60 22.17 16.53
C ILE A 48 10.86 21.62 17.21
N MET A 49 10.98 20.29 17.31
CA MET A 49 12.17 19.60 17.80
C MET A 49 13.37 19.71 16.84
N ARG A 50 13.15 20.24 15.62
CA ARG A 50 14.14 20.38 14.56
C ARG A 50 14.81 19.06 14.19
N LEU A 51 14.09 17.94 14.22
CA LEU A 51 14.64 16.67 13.79
C LEU A 51 14.76 16.61 12.25
N PRO A 52 15.80 15.97 11.70
CA PRO A 52 16.93 15.33 12.38
C PRO A 52 18.15 16.26 12.49
N HIS A 53 17.98 17.58 12.49
CA HIS A 53 19.10 18.53 12.62
C HIS A 53 19.62 18.62 14.06
N CYS A 54 18.72 18.56 15.03
CA CYS A 54 19.04 18.58 16.45
C CYS A 54 18.89 17.17 17.02
N LEU A 55 19.98 16.40 17.00
CA LEU A 55 20.00 15.01 17.48
C LEU A 55 20.72 14.89 18.82
N SER A 56 20.33 13.89 19.60
CA SER A 56 20.95 13.52 20.86
C SER A 56 22.42 13.10 20.69
N SER A 57 23.22 13.31 21.74
CA SER A 57 24.57 12.75 21.85
C SER A 57 24.56 11.24 22.11
N ASP A 58 23.49 10.73 22.76
CA ASP A 58 23.30 9.31 23.03
C ASP A 58 22.99 8.54 21.72
N PRO A 59 23.77 7.51 21.37
CA PRO A 59 23.61 6.82 20.08
C PRO A 59 22.23 6.18 19.87
N ILE A 60 21.68 5.54 20.91
CA ILE A 60 20.37 4.87 20.82
C ILE A 60 19.27 5.92 20.65
N ARG A 61 19.27 6.96 21.49
CA ARG A 61 18.29 8.04 21.40
C ARG A 61 18.39 8.80 20.08
N ARG A 62 19.59 9.05 19.59
CA ARG A 62 19.83 9.64 18.26
C ARG A 62 19.17 8.82 17.17
N GLU A 63 19.34 7.50 17.21
CA GLU A 63 18.74 6.62 16.21
C GLU A 63 17.22 6.59 16.30
N VAL A 64 16.66 6.61 17.51
CA VAL A 64 15.21 6.77 17.72
C VAL A 64 14.71 8.09 17.11
N GLU A 65 15.42 9.21 17.31
CA GLU A 65 15.07 10.51 16.75
C GLU A 65 15.12 10.52 15.21
N ILE A 66 16.13 9.89 14.60
CA ILE A 66 16.23 9.71 13.14
C ILE A 66 15.04 8.89 12.61
N ARG A 67 14.74 7.76 13.25
CA ARG A 67 13.62 6.89 12.86
C ARG A 67 12.27 7.59 12.99
N LEU A 68 12.06 8.36 14.05
CA LEU A 68 10.83 9.14 14.23
C LEU A 68 10.65 10.21 13.16
N PHE A 69 11.74 10.91 12.79
CA PHE A 69 11.70 11.83 11.65
C PHE A 69 11.24 11.11 10.37
N TRP A 70 11.87 9.98 10.04
CA TRP A 70 11.53 9.25 8.81
C TRP A 70 10.14 8.61 8.84
N GLN A 71 9.69 8.16 10.01
CA GLN A 71 8.31 7.71 10.20
C GLN A 71 7.32 8.84 9.90
N CYS A 72 7.52 10.02 10.48
CA CYS A 72 6.66 11.18 10.20
C CYS A 72 6.77 11.65 8.74
N TRP A 73 7.95 11.55 8.12
CA TRP A 73 8.17 11.87 6.72
C TRP A 73 7.37 10.94 5.79
N MET A 74 7.34 9.63 6.08
CA MET A 74 6.52 8.65 5.35
C MET A 74 5.02 8.87 5.60
N MET A 75 4.63 9.10 6.85
CA MET A 75 3.23 9.41 7.19
C MET A 75 2.74 10.65 6.43
N ASP A 76 3.52 11.74 6.43
CA ASP A 76 3.19 12.97 5.70
C ASP A 76 3.07 12.74 4.19
N ALA A 77 3.96 11.92 3.61
CA ALA A 77 3.90 11.52 2.20
C ALA A 77 2.59 10.78 1.87
N TRP A 78 2.26 9.75 2.64
CA TRP A 78 1.05 8.96 2.44
C TRP A 78 -0.22 9.78 2.70
N HIS A 79 -0.21 10.66 3.70
CA HIS A 79 -1.35 11.52 4.01
C HIS A 79 -1.59 12.56 2.92
N THR A 80 -0.54 13.20 2.44
CA THR A 80 -0.57 14.12 1.29
C THR A 80 -1.16 13.42 0.07
N SER A 81 -0.64 12.24 -0.25
CA SER A 81 -1.10 11.42 -1.38
C SER A 81 -2.57 11.01 -1.23
N ARG A 82 -3.05 10.70 -0.02
CA ARG A 82 -4.45 10.31 0.24
C ARG A 82 -5.42 11.49 0.28
N LEU A 83 -5.07 12.57 0.98
CA LEU A 83 -5.98 13.68 1.30
C LEU A 83 -5.86 14.86 0.34
N GLN A 84 -4.90 14.81 -0.58
CA GLN A 84 -4.58 15.90 -1.51
C GLN A 84 -4.24 17.23 -0.81
N ILE A 85 -3.57 17.14 0.34
CA ILE A 85 -3.06 18.29 1.09
C ILE A 85 -1.58 18.52 0.75
N PRO A 86 -1.05 19.75 0.88
CA PRO A 86 0.38 19.99 0.66
C PRO A 86 1.26 19.25 1.68
N ARG A 87 2.34 18.65 1.18
CA ARG A 87 3.36 17.99 1.98
C ARG A 87 4.17 19.01 2.79
N ARG A 88 4.42 18.71 4.06
CA ARG A 88 5.13 19.57 5.02
C ARG A 88 6.60 19.18 5.19
N LEU A 89 6.92 17.90 5.07
CA LEU A 89 8.27 17.36 5.19
C LEU A 89 8.80 16.98 3.80
N ASN A 90 9.38 17.95 3.10
CA ASN A 90 9.80 17.81 1.70
C ASN A 90 11.28 17.44 1.53
N ASP A 91 12.15 17.81 2.48
CA ASP A 91 13.56 17.47 2.40
C ASP A 91 13.78 16.00 2.77
N SER A 92 14.62 15.33 1.99
CA SER A 92 14.99 13.92 2.15
C SER A 92 16.51 13.72 2.20
N ASN A 93 17.30 14.80 2.19
CA ASN A 93 18.77 14.76 2.25
C ASN A 93 19.28 14.61 3.68
N PHE A 94 18.66 13.72 4.45
CA PHE A 94 19.03 13.43 5.83
C PHE A 94 19.63 12.03 5.97
N LYS A 95 20.35 11.81 7.07
CA LYS A 95 20.84 10.47 7.43
C LYS A 95 19.67 9.49 7.47
N ARG A 96 19.78 8.40 6.70
CA ARG A 96 18.81 7.30 6.69
C ARG A 96 18.82 6.53 8.03
N PRO A 97 17.76 5.79 8.37
CA PRO A 97 17.78 4.88 9.52
C PRO A 97 18.90 3.84 9.41
N LEU A 98 19.38 3.36 10.56
CA LEU A 98 20.36 2.29 10.64
C LEU A 98 19.67 0.98 10.23
N GLU A 99 20.41 0.02 9.69
CA GLU A 99 19.88 -1.33 9.46
C GLU A 99 19.28 -1.91 10.75
N GLU A 100 18.16 -2.61 10.62
CA GLU A 100 17.29 -2.96 11.74
C GLU A 100 17.96 -3.89 12.74
N ARG A 101 18.76 -4.87 12.28
CA ARG A 101 19.52 -5.76 13.17
C ARG A 101 20.63 -5.02 13.88
N ALA A 102 21.36 -4.15 13.17
CA ALA A 102 22.39 -3.30 13.77
C ALA A 102 21.80 -2.40 14.85
N PHE A 103 20.63 -1.81 14.63
CA PHE A 103 19.93 -1.03 15.64
C PHE A 103 19.47 -1.90 16.82
N ASN A 104 18.85 -3.05 16.57
CA ASN A 104 18.38 -3.96 17.62
C ASN A 104 19.52 -4.54 18.48
N ALA A 105 20.75 -4.58 17.94
CA ALA A 105 21.93 -5.06 18.65
C ALA A 105 22.54 -4.00 19.61
N MET A 106 22.17 -2.73 19.48
CA MET A 106 22.72 -1.66 20.34
C MET A 106 22.30 -1.86 21.80
N GLN A 107 23.22 -1.65 22.74
CA GLN A 107 22.96 -1.74 24.18
C GLN A 107 23.34 -0.46 24.92
N PRO A 108 22.59 -0.09 25.99
CA PRO A 108 23.00 0.99 26.87
C PRO A 108 24.39 0.71 27.48
N GLY A 109 25.31 1.65 27.36
CA GLY A 109 26.68 1.50 27.87
C GLY A 109 27.65 0.85 26.91
N ASP A 110 27.24 0.58 25.66
CA ASP A 110 28.17 0.23 24.59
C ASP A 110 29.32 1.25 24.51
N PRO A 111 30.58 0.80 24.30
CA PRO A 111 31.70 1.72 24.21
C PRO A 111 31.52 2.63 22.99
N ALA A 112 32.03 3.87 23.06
CA ALA A 112 31.86 4.85 21.98
C ALA A 112 32.43 4.39 20.61
N SER A 113 33.28 3.36 20.59
CA SER A 113 33.81 2.72 19.39
C SER A 113 32.90 1.62 18.80
N HIS A 114 31.92 1.12 19.56
CA HIS A 114 30.97 0.12 19.05
C HIS A 114 30.00 0.79 18.07
N LEU A 115 29.99 0.32 16.81
CA LEU A 115 29.22 0.91 15.71
C LEU A 115 29.44 2.42 15.60
N SER A 116 30.71 2.84 15.52
CA SER A 116 31.02 4.24 15.26
C SER A 116 30.42 4.68 13.91
N GLU A 117 30.20 5.98 13.72
CA GLU A 117 29.66 6.48 12.43
C GLU A 117 30.56 6.10 11.24
N ALA A 118 31.87 6.00 11.45
CA ALA A 118 32.81 5.54 10.43
C ALA A 118 32.60 4.04 10.09
N ASP A 119 32.36 3.20 11.10
CA ASP A 119 32.06 1.78 10.87
C ASP A 119 30.73 1.63 10.13
N ILE A 120 29.70 2.37 10.57
CA ILE A 120 28.37 2.39 9.96
C ILE A 120 28.45 2.76 8.46
N GLU A 121 29.26 3.79 8.14
CA GLU A 121 29.49 4.23 6.76
C GLU A 121 30.26 3.18 5.95
N SER A 122 31.36 2.65 6.50
CA SER A 122 32.20 1.65 5.82
C SER A 122 31.45 0.35 5.50
N LEU A 123 30.51 -0.05 6.37
CA LEU A 123 29.66 -1.22 6.21
C LEU A 123 28.38 -0.93 5.41
N GLY A 124 28.12 0.34 5.06
CA GLY A 124 26.94 0.74 4.30
C GLY A 124 25.62 0.52 5.04
N LEU A 125 25.61 0.43 6.37
CA LEU A 125 24.45 0.00 7.16
C LEU A 125 23.24 0.93 7.06
N ARG A 126 23.45 2.18 6.62
CA ARG A 126 22.38 3.17 6.40
C ARG A 126 21.63 2.94 5.09
N ASN A 127 22.22 2.21 4.15
CA ASN A 127 21.65 1.94 2.82
C ASN A 127 21.20 0.47 2.66
N SER A 128 21.51 -0.40 3.63
CA SER A 128 21.22 -1.84 3.58
C SER A 128 19.99 -2.28 4.39
N GLY A 129 19.27 -1.34 5.00
CA GLY A 129 18.10 -1.60 5.85
C GLY A 129 16.77 -1.68 5.08
N LEU A 130 15.80 -2.37 5.69
CA LEU A 130 14.42 -2.46 5.22
C LEU A 130 13.78 -1.07 5.15
N TRP A 131 13.94 -0.26 6.19
CA TRP A 131 13.40 1.10 6.26
C TRP A 131 13.99 2.00 5.18
N SER A 132 15.30 1.98 4.98
CA SER A 132 15.96 2.75 3.94
C SER A 132 15.42 2.42 2.55
N SER A 133 15.14 1.14 2.31
CA SER A 133 14.55 0.66 1.05
C SER A 133 13.09 1.10 0.89
N MET A 134 12.30 1.08 1.98
CA MET A 134 10.91 1.58 1.99
C MET A 134 10.80 3.09 1.73
N LEU A 135 11.77 3.87 2.17
CA LEU A 135 11.79 5.32 1.93
C LEU A 135 11.88 5.66 0.44
N THR A 136 12.71 4.92 -0.31
CA THR A 136 12.82 5.09 -1.77
C THR A 136 11.51 4.69 -2.46
N LEU A 137 10.88 3.59 -2.06
CA LEU A 137 9.56 3.19 -2.58
C LEU A 137 8.49 4.25 -2.30
N THR A 138 8.51 4.88 -1.13
CA THR A 138 7.54 5.91 -0.74
C THR A 138 7.60 7.11 -1.68
N GLU A 139 8.79 7.50 -2.12
CA GLU A 139 8.96 8.60 -3.07
C GLU A 139 8.46 8.22 -4.47
N ILE A 140 8.71 6.98 -4.92
CA ILE A 140 8.13 6.47 -6.17
C ILE A 140 6.59 6.43 -6.08
N HIS A 141 6.05 5.97 -4.95
CA HIS A 141 4.61 5.92 -4.71
C HIS A 141 3.96 7.31 -4.84
N ASN A 142 4.56 8.36 -4.26
CA ASN A 142 4.06 9.73 -4.40
C ASN A 142 3.99 10.16 -5.87
N GLN A 143 5.03 9.85 -6.66
CA GLN A 143 5.07 10.21 -8.08
C GLN A 143 4.04 9.43 -8.91
N VAL A 144 3.79 8.15 -8.58
CA VAL A 144 2.75 7.32 -9.20
C VAL A 144 1.37 7.88 -8.88
N VAL A 145 1.07 8.15 -7.60
CA VAL A 145 -0.22 8.73 -7.18
C VAL A 145 -0.44 10.11 -7.82
N GLN A 146 0.60 10.95 -7.86
CA GLN A 146 0.52 12.25 -8.50
C GLN A 146 0.26 12.14 -10.01
N LEU A 147 0.91 11.21 -10.71
CA LEU A 147 0.64 10.95 -12.13
C LEU A 147 -0.83 10.56 -12.33
N ASN A 148 -1.31 9.59 -11.54
CA ASN A 148 -2.68 9.12 -11.56
C ASN A 148 -3.69 10.25 -11.34
N ASP A 149 -3.43 11.15 -10.38
CA ASP A 149 -4.28 12.32 -10.12
C ASP A 149 -4.28 13.31 -11.29
N GLN A 150 -3.11 13.58 -11.89
CA GLN A 150 -2.96 14.56 -12.98
C GLN A 150 -3.59 14.09 -14.29
N MET A 151 -3.68 12.78 -14.52
CA MET A 151 -4.40 12.22 -15.66
C MET A 151 -5.87 12.66 -15.70
N VAL A 152 -6.50 12.81 -14.53
CA VAL A 152 -7.91 13.21 -14.41
C VAL A 152 -8.08 14.71 -14.17
N GLN A 153 -7.24 15.32 -13.34
CA GLN A 153 -7.44 16.71 -12.89
C GLN A 153 -6.95 17.77 -13.88
N ILE A 154 -5.79 17.53 -14.50
CA ILE A 154 -5.10 18.53 -15.33
C ILE A 154 -5.14 18.12 -16.81
N SER A 155 -5.59 16.89 -17.11
CA SER A 155 -5.67 16.31 -18.45
C SER A 155 -4.37 16.52 -19.24
N ILE A 156 -3.27 16.07 -18.64
CA ILE A 156 -1.94 16.11 -19.28
C ILE A 156 -1.95 15.27 -20.59
N PRO A 157 -1.17 15.65 -21.62
CA PRO A 157 -1.15 14.93 -22.90
C PRO A 157 -0.75 13.47 -22.75
N TYR A 158 -1.31 12.58 -23.59
CA TYR A 158 -1.02 11.14 -23.52
C TYR A 158 0.47 10.81 -23.70
N SER A 159 1.19 11.56 -24.55
CA SER A 159 2.64 11.42 -24.71
C SER A 159 3.42 11.71 -23.42
N GLU A 160 2.95 12.67 -22.63
CA GLU A 160 3.55 13.01 -21.34
C GLU A 160 3.25 11.92 -20.29
N ILE A 161 2.04 11.35 -20.31
CA ILE A 161 1.71 10.17 -19.49
C ILE A 161 2.67 9.02 -19.82
N ARG A 162 2.87 8.70 -21.11
CA ARG A 162 3.77 7.62 -21.53
C ARG A 162 5.20 7.85 -21.09
N ARG A 163 5.74 9.06 -21.30
CA ARG A 163 7.08 9.42 -20.85
C ARG A 163 7.25 9.20 -19.34
N ARG A 164 6.30 9.65 -18.54
CA ARG A 164 6.35 9.49 -17.07
C ARG A 164 6.18 8.05 -16.62
N VAL A 165 5.38 7.25 -17.33
CA VAL A 165 5.28 5.81 -17.07
C VAL A 165 6.63 5.13 -17.29
N VAL A 166 7.31 5.42 -18.41
CA VAL A 166 8.65 4.87 -18.70
C VAL A 166 9.63 5.26 -17.60
N GLU A 167 9.65 6.53 -17.18
CA GLU A 167 10.54 7.00 -16.11
C GLU A 167 10.28 6.30 -14.77
N LEU A 168 9.01 6.13 -14.40
CA LEU A 168 8.64 5.45 -13.15
C LEU A 168 8.90 3.95 -13.23
N SER A 169 8.67 3.33 -14.38
CA SER A 169 8.98 1.93 -14.67
C SER A 169 10.48 1.67 -14.48
N LEU A 170 11.34 2.50 -15.09
CA LEU A 170 12.79 2.43 -14.90
C LEU A 170 13.20 2.61 -13.43
N LYS A 171 12.56 3.51 -12.68
CA LYS A 171 12.84 3.66 -11.24
C LYS A 171 12.49 2.41 -10.45
N LEU A 172 11.40 1.73 -10.78
CA LEU A 172 11.01 0.47 -10.14
C LEU A 172 12.00 -0.66 -10.46
N ASP A 173 12.43 -0.76 -11.71
CA ASP A 173 13.41 -1.76 -12.17
C ASP A 173 14.79 -1.52 -11.54
N LEU A 174 15.22 -0.26 -11.47
CA LEU A 174 16.44 0.13 -10.77
C LEU A 174 16.36 -0.22 -9.29
N TRP A 175 15.23 0.11 -8.64
CA TRP A 175 15.05 -0.14 -7.22
C TRP A 175 15.18 -1.63 -6.87
N ILE A 176 14.54 -2.53 -7.64
CA ILE A 176 14.63 -3.97 -7.35
C ILE A 176 16.02 -4.54 -7.67
N ARG A 177 16.69 -4.01 -8.69
CA ARG A 177 18.05 -4.43 -9.09
C ARG A 177 19.12 -4.01 -8.10
N GLU A 178 18.95 -2.83 -7.49
CA GLU A 178 19.90 -2.27 -6.50
C GLU A 178 19.56 -2.70 -5.07
N LEU A 179 18.50 -3.48 -4.89
CA LEU A 179 18.13 -4.00 -3.59
C LEU A 179 19.22 -4.97 -3.08
N PRO A 180 19.72 -4.81 -1.84
CA PRO A 180 20.72 -5.71 -1.27
C PRO A 180 20.27 -7.18 -1.32
N ASP A 181 21.21 -8.10 -1.55
CA ASP A 181 20.92 -9.53 -1.74
C ASP A 181 20.08 -10.14 -0.61
N HIS A 182 20.31 -9.74 0.64
CA HIS A 182 19.56 -10.21 1.81
C HIS A 182 18.14 -9.64 1.92
N LEU A 183 17.80 -8.65 1.09
CA LEU A 183 16.48 -8.03 0.99
C LEU A 183 15.68 -8.51 -0.23
N LEU A 184 16.26 -9.31 -1.13
CA LEU A 184 15.53 -9.89 -2.27
C LEU A 184 14.48 -10.91 -1.81
N ASN A 185 13.33 -10.98 -2.50
CA ASN A 185 12.21 -11.86 -2.13
C ASN A 185 12.47 -13.35 -2.43
N THR A 186 13.41 -13.95 -1.72
CA THR A 186 13.72 -15.39 -1.80
C THR A 186 13.15 -16.12 -0.59
N PHE A 187 12.91 -17.43 -0.72
CA PHE A 187 12.49 -18.26 0.41
C PHE A 187 13.47 -18.17 1.59
N SER A 188 14.78 -18.23 1.30
CA SER A 188 15.84 -18.14 2.31
C SER A 188 15.82 -16.80 3.06
N ASN A 189 15.65 -15.69 2.34
CA ASN A 189 15.61 -14.37 2.96
C ASN A 189 14.35 -14.19 3.81
N ARG A 190 13.19 -14.65 3.32
CA ARG A 190 11.94 -14.67 4.09
C ARG A 190 12.11 -15.38 5.43
N GLU A 191 12.67 -16.59 5.40
CA GLU A 191 12.88 -17.39 6.61
C GLU A 191 13.88 -16.71 7.57
N THR A 192 14.96 -16.15 7.03
CA THR A 192 15.99 -15.48 7.83
C THR A 192 15.43 -14.24 8.53
N HIS A 193 14.66 -13.42 7.82
CA HIS A 193 14.00 -12.25 8.42
C HIS A 193 12.90 -12.63 9.41
N ALA A 194 12.11 -13.67 9.12
CA ALA A 194 11.13 -14.20 10.06
C ALA A 194 11.80 -14.65 11.37
N LYS A 195 12.90 -15.42 11.29
CA LYS A 195 13.68 -15.86 12.47
C LYS A 195 14.27 -14.70 13.27
N SER A 196 14.59 -13.57 12.62
CA SER A 196 15.07 -12.37 13.31
C SER A 196 13.96 -11.43 13.78
N GLY A 197 12.69 -11.82 13.68
CA GLY A 197 11.55 -10.97 14.07
C GLY A 197 11.23 -9.83 13.11
N LEU A 198 11.81 -9.83 11.91
CA LEU A 198 11.69 -8.79 10.85
C LEU A 198 10.88 -9.27 9.64
N GLY A 199 10.23 -10.45 9.73
CA GLY A 199 9.48 -11.03 8.62
C GLY A 199 8.35 -10.12 8.12
N ARG A 200 7.78 -9.30 9.01
CA ARG A 200 6.70 -8.36 8.70
C ARG A 200 7.21 -7.22 7.85
N GLU A 201 8.25 -6.54 8.31
CA GLU A 201 8.94 -5.45 7.60
C GLU A 201 9.44 -5.92 6.22
N PHE A 202 9.96 -7.14 6.16
CA PHE A 202 10.37 -7.76 4.91
C PHE A 202 9.20 -7.99 3.94
N ALA A 203 8.07 -8.52 4.42
CA ALA A 203 6.89 -8.74 3.57
C ALA A 203 6.35 -7.41 3.02
N ILE A 204 6.26 -6.38 3.86
CA ILE A 204 5.79 -5.04 3.46
C ILE A 204 6.60 -4.47 2.32
N LEU A 205 7.93 -4.59 2.40
CA LEU A 205 8.84 -4.05 1.40
C LEU A 205 8.43 -4.50 -0.01
N HIS A 206 8.17 -5.80 -0.18
CA HIS A 206 7.76 -6.36 -1.45
C HIS A 206 6.29 -6.07 -1.80
N LEU A 207 5.40 -6.07 -0.80
CA LEU A 207 4.00 -5.69 -1.01
C LEU A 207 3.88 -4.26 -1.55
N LEU A 208 4.66 -3.31 -1.02
CA LEU A 208 4.71 -1.93 -1.49
C LEU A 208 5.24 -1.85 -2.93
N TYR A 209 6.34 -2.54 -3.24
CA TYR A 209 6.90 -2.62 -4.59
C TYR A 209 5.88 -3.12 -5.62
N HIS A 210 5.18 -4.21 -5.33
CA HIS A 210 4.14 -4.71 -6.23
C HIS A 210 2.92 -3.78 -6.30
N HIS A 211 2.52 -3.15 -5.19
CA HIS A 211 1.37 -2.26 -5.17
C HIS A 211 1.57 -1.01 -6.00
N GLN A 212 2.69 -0.30 -5.85
CA GLN A 212 2.96 0.90 -6.65
C GLN A 212 3.11 0.56 -8.14
N SER A 213 3.62 -0.63 -8.47
CA SER A 213 3.67 -1.13 -9.85
C SER A 213 2.27 -1.38 -10.42
N GLN A 214 1.37 -1.98 -9.62
CA GLN A 214 -0.05 -2.11 -10.00
C GLN A 214 -0.67 -0.76 -10.29
N LEU A 215 -0.48 0.23 -9.42
CA LEU A 215 -1.01 1.59 -9.59
C LEU A 215 -0.46 2.31 -10.83
N LEU A 216 0.80 2.09 -11.17
CA LEU A 216 1.43 2.67 -12.37
C LEU A 216 0.86 2.09 -13.66
N TYR A 217 0.72 0.77 -13.71
CA TYR A 217 0.35 0.05 -14.92
C TYR A 217 -1.16 -0.18 -15.06
N TYR A 218 -1.96 0.11 -14.04
CA TYR A 218 -3.41 -0.13 -14.03
C TYR A 218 -4.11 0.43 -15.27
N GLN A 219 -3.70 1.62 -15.69
CA GLN A 219 -4.28 2.33 -16.83
C GLN A 219 -4.19 1.57 -18.16
N PHE A 220 -3.29 0.59 -18.26
CA PHE A 220 -3.06 -0.17 -19.48
C PHE A 220 -3.94 -1.41 -19.59
N LEU A 221 -4.67 -1.79 -18.52
CA LEU A 221 -5.58 -2.93 -18.54
C LEU A 221 -6.63 -2.80 -19.65
N ASN A 222 -7.24 -1.62 -19.79
CA ASN A 222 -8.18 -1.34 -20.89
C ASN A 222 -7.49 -0.90 -22.19
N LYS A 223 -6.27 -0.31 -22.10
CA LYS A 223 -5.58 0.23 -23.29
C LYS A 223 -4.81 -0.82 -24.10
N GLY A 224 -4.52 -1.98 -23.52
CA GLY A 224 -3.90 -3.10 -24.24
C GLY A 224 -4.73 -3.62 -25.42
N SER A 225 -6.03 -3.32 -25.44
CA SER A 225 -6.97 -3.64 -26.53
C SER A 225 -7.17 -2.48 -27.53
N THR A 226 -6.54 -1.32 -27.31
CA THR A 226 -6.75 -0.13 -28.16
C THR A 226 -5.83 -0.17 -29.38
N ILE A 227 -6.42 -0.30 -30.56
CA ILE A 227 -5.72 -0.22 -31.84
C ILE A 227 -5.27 1.23 -32.08
N ILE A 228 -3.96 1.47 -32.20
CA ILE A 228 -3.42 2.77 -32.64
C ILE A 228 -3.14 2.67 -34.15
N GLY A 229 -4.12 3.05 -34.97
CA GLY A 229 -4.01 2.94 -36.43
C GLY A 229 -4.29 1.52 -36.93
N ALA A 230 -3.27 0.83 -37.45
CA ALA A 230 -3.37 -0.56 -37.95
C ALA A 230 -2.65 -1.60 -37.08
N ASP A 231 -1.88 -1.15 -36.08
CA ASP A 231 -1.05 -2.01 -35.23
C ASP A 231 -1.47 -1.94 -33.75
N MET A 232 -1.19 -3.02 -33.03
CA MET A 232 -1.38 -3.10 -31.58
C MET A 232 -0.31 -2.26 -30.87
N ASP A 233 -0.71 -1.61 -29.77
CA ASP A 233 0.24 -0.90 -28.90
C ASP A 233 0.98 -1.91 -28.01
N ASP A 234 2.04 -2.51 -28.55
CA ASP A 234 2.81 -3.58 -27.88
C ASP A 234 3.33 -3.18 -26.49
N GLU A 235 3.68 -1.91 -26.29
CA GLU A 235 4.12 -1.40 -24.99
C GLU A 235 2.95 -1.34 -23.99
N ALA A 236 1.75 -0.93 -24.41
CA ALA A 236 0.56 -0.98 -23.56
C ALA A 236 0.18 -2.43 -23.19
N VAL A 237 0.31 -3.36 -24.13
CA VAL A 237 0.11 -4.80 -23.87
C VAL A 237 1.12 -5.32 -22.85
N ALA A 238 2.39 -4.97 -22.99
CA ALA A 238 3.44 -5.34 -22.05
C ALA A 238 3.16 -4.78 -20.63
N TYR A 239 2.74 -3.51 -20.52
CA TYR A 239 2.38 -2.91 -19.23
C TYR A 239 1.13 -3.55 -18.61
N ALA A 240 0.12 -3.91 -19.41
CA ALA A 240 -1.04 -4.65 -18.91
C ALA A 240 -0.64 -6.02 -18.35
N ALA A 241 0.26 -6.73 -19.03
CA ALA A 241 0.81 -8.00 -18.56
C ALA A 241 1.61 -7.83 -17.26
N GLN A 242 2.43 -6.77 -17.17
CA GLN A 242 3.15 -6.43 -15.93
C GLN A 242 2.18 -6.12 -14.79
N CYS A 243 1.11 -5.36 -15.04
CA CYS A 243 0.08 -5.06 -14.03
C CYS A 243 -0.51 -6.34 -13.43
N LYS A 244 -0.92 -7.29 -14.29
CA LYS A 244 -1.42 -8.62 -13.88
C LYS A 244 -0.37 -9.42 -13.10
N ALA A 245 0.88 -9.41 -13.55
CA ALA A 245 1.97 -10.12 -12.88
C ALA A 245 2.24 -9.57 -11.47
N HIS A 246 2.27 -8.25 -11.29
CA HIS A 246 2.43 -7.63 -9.96
C HIS A 246 1.21 -7.88 -9.05
N ALA A 247 -0.01 -7.90 -9.59
CA ALA A 247 -1.20 -8.28 -8.83
C ALA A 247 -1.13 -9.73 -8.32
N ALA A 248 -0.68 -10.65 -9.18
CA ALA A 248 -0.49 -12.04 -8.81
C ALA A 248 0.59 -12.21 -7.74
N ALA A 249 1.75 -11.59 -7.92
CA ALA A 249 2.84 -11.65 -6.94
C ALA A 249 2.44 -11.06 -5.59
N LEU A 250 1.70 -9.94 -5.56
CA LEU A 250 1.19 -9.36 -4.32
C LEU A 250 0.25 -10.33 -3.59
N SER A 251 -0.70 -10.92 -4.32
CA SER A 251 -1.64 -11.91 -3.78
C SER A 251 -0.92 -13.14 -3.23
N GLU A 252 0.05 -13.67 -3.96
CA GLU A 252 0.85 -14.84 -3.55
C GLU A 252 1.67 -14.53 -2.28
N ILE A 253 2.37 -13.38 -2.23
CA ILE A 253 3.11 -12.96 -1.03
C ILE A 253 2.18 -12.80 0.17
N MET A 254 1.02 -12.16 -0.02
CA MET A 254 0.04 -11.96 1.06
C MET A 254 -0.48 -13.31 1.58
N TRP A 255 -0.80 -14.23 0.67
CA TRP A 255 -1.27 -15.57 1.04
C TRP A 255 -0.18 -16.36 1.77
N ASP A 256 1.02 -16.46 1.21
CA ASP A 256 2.13 -17.24 1.76
C ASP A 256 2.53 -16.75 3.15
N THR A 257 2.63 -15.42 3.31
CA THR A 257 3.03 -14.78 4.58
C THR A 257 2.01 -15.04 5.69
N ASN A 258 0.72 -15.03 5.37
CA ASN A 258 -0.35 -15.19 6.37
C ASN A 258 -0.86 -16.62 6.53
N SER A 259 -0.48 -17.53 5.63
CA SER A 259 -0.75 -18.97 5.75
C SER A 259 0.38 -19.72 6.45
N THR A 260 1.51 -19.05 6.71
CA THR A 260 2.67 -19.63 7.40
C THR A 260 2.68 -19.18 8.86
N PRO A 261 2.58 -20.11 9.83
CA PRO A 261 2.59 -19.77 11.25
C PRO A 261 3.82 -18.95 11.66
N GLY A 262 3.60 -17.84 12.35
CA GLY A 262 4.65 -16.96 12.86
C GLY A 262 5.19 -15.93 11.86
N MET A 263 4.72 -15.94 10.61
CA MET A 263 5.06 -14.91 9.61
C MET A 263 3.93 -13.91 9.37
N GLU A 264 2.82 -14.02 10.09
CA GLU A 264 1.58 -13.34 9.71
C GLU A 264 1.75 -11.81 9.70
N CYS A 265 1.39 -11.21 8.57
CA CYS A 265 1.42 -9.79 8.32
C CYS A 265 0.04 -9.18 8.60
N LEU A 266 -0.48 -9.45 9.80
CA LEU A 266 -1.81 -8.97 10.18
C LEU A 266 -1.79 -7.52 10.64
N TRP A 267 -0.66 -6.88 10.91
CA TRP A 267 -0.56 -5.67 11.75
C TRP A 267 -1.02 -4.34 11.10
N SER A 268 -1.40 -4.30 9.82
CA SER A 268 -1.81 -3.06 9.13
C SER A 268 -3.15 -3.18 8.40
N PRO A 269 -4.08 -2.24 8.64
CA PRO A 269 -5.35 -2.20 7.90
C PRO A 269 -5.18 -1.84 6.42
N VAL A 270 -4.03 -1.25 6.03
CA VAL A 270 -3.70 -0.94 4.62
C VAL A 270 -3.61 -2.21 3.77
N ASN A 271 -3.26 -3.36 4.36
CA ASN A 271 -3.19 -4.63 3.64
C ASN A 271 -4.52 -5.01 2.99
N GLY A 272 -5.65 -4.55 3.56
CA GLY A 272 -6.96 -4.66 2.95
C GLY A 272 -7.04 -3.95 1.60
N HIS A 273 -6.60 -2.70 1.53
CA HIS A 273 -6.59 -1.91 0.30
C HIS A 273 -5.67 -2.53 -0.76
N LEU A 274 -4.49 -3.00 -0.37
CA LEU A 274 -3.57 -3.69 -1.28
C LEU A 274 -4.23 -4.88 -1.97
N LEU A 275 -4.95 -5.69 -1.19
CA LEU A 275 -5.73 -6.83 -1.69
C LEU A 275 -6.89 -6.41 -2.58
N VAL A 276 -7.60 -5.32 -2.25
CA VAL A 276 -8.71 -4.82 -3.06
C VAL A 276 -8.25 -4.38 -4.45
N VAL A 277 -7.13 -3.66 -4.55
CA VAL A 277 -6.56 -3.27 -5.85
C VAL A 277 -6.16 -4.50 -6.65
N ALA A 278 -5.41 -5.44 -6.06
CA ALA A 278 -5.05 -6.70 -6.74
C ALA A 278 -6.27 -7.50 -7.19
N SER A 279 -7.33 -7.53 -6.37
CA SER A 279 -8.59 -8.22 -6.67
C SER A 279 -9.33 -7.61 -7.86
N SER A 280 -9.28 -6.29 -8.03
CA SER A 280 -9.84 -5.63 -9.23
C SER A 280 -9.11 -6.06 -10.51
N ILE A 281 -7.79 -6.29 -10.45
CA ILE A 281 -6.97 -6.75 -11.59
C ILE A 281 -7.24 -8.23 -11.90
N HIS A 282 -7.46 -9.05 -10.86
CA HIS A 282 -7.90 -10.43 -11.04
C HIS A 282 -9.30 -10.50 -11.67
N LEU A 283 -10.23 -9.63 -11.24
CA LEU A 283 -11.55 -9.49 -11.87
C LEU A 283 -11.44 -9.08 -13.34
N HIS A 284 -10.57 -8.13 -13.70
CA HIS A 284 -10.28 -7.81 -15.09
C HIS A 284 -9.89 -9.06 -15.89
N THR A 285 -8.96 -9.85 -15.35
CA THR A 285 -8.48 -11.07 -16.01
C THR A 285 -9.59 -12.12 -16.16
N LEU A 286 -10.48 -12.25 -15.18
CA LEU A 286 -11.64 -13.15 -15.26
C LEU A 286 -12.67 -12.73 -16.32
N LEU A 287 -12.82 -11.43 -16.55
CA LEU A 287 -13.82 -10.88 -17.48
C LEU A 287 -13.33 -10.87 -18.93
N PHE A 288 -12.04 -10.65 -19.16
CA PHE A 288 -11.52 -10.32 -20.50
C PHE A 288 -10.36 -11.20 -20.98
N SER A 289 -9.74 -12.04 -20.15
CA SER A 289 -8.74 -12.98 -20.66
C SER A 289 -9.40 -14.08 -21.49
N THR A 290 -8.72 -14.51 -22.55
CA THR A 290 -9.09 -15.68 -23.37
C THR A 290 -8.31 -16.94 -22.98
N SER A 291 -7.42 -16.86 -21.99
CA SER A 291 -6.59 -17.98 -21.54
C SER A 291 -7.19 -18.64 -20.32
N ASP A 292 -7.61 -19.90 -20.45
CA ASP A 292 -8.15 -20.69 -19.33
C ASP A 292 -7.17 -20.79 -18.16
N ALA A 293 -5.87 -20.85 -18.44
CA ALA A 293 -4.83 -20.88 -17.43
C ALA A 293 -4.76 -19.57 -16.63
N GLU A 294 -4.85 -18.41 -17.32
CA GLU A 294 -4.89 -17.11 -16.66
C GLU A 294 -6.18 -16.93 -15.84
N ILE A 295 -7.33 -17.35 -16.39
CA ILE A 295 -8.63 -17.31 -15.72
C ILE A 295 -8.60 -18.17 -14.45
N ALA A 296 -8.10 -19.41 -14.54
CA ALA A 296 -7.99 -20.32 -13.39
C ALA A 296 -7.06 -19.76 -12.31
N LYS A 297 -5.93 -19.17 -12.70
CA LYS A 297 -5.00 -18.53 -11.76
C LYS A 297 -5.64 -17.32 -11.09
N ALA A 298 -6.23 -16.40 -11.85
CA ALA A 298 -6.88 -15.20 -11.34
C ALA A 298 -8.02 -15.54 -10.37
N ARG A 299 -8.82 -16.56 -10.67
CA ARG A 299 -9.87 -17.07 -9.79
C ARG A 299 -9.35 -17.52 -8.44
N ARG A 300 -8.34 -18.39 -8.44
CA ARG A 300 -7.71 -18.89 -7.21
C ARG A 300 -7.18 -17.75 -6.36
N LEU A 301 -6.49 -16.79 -6.98
CA LEU A 301 -5.90 -15.65 -6.28
C LEU A 301 -6.98 -14.71 -5.73
N LEU A 302 -8.08 -14.50 -6.47
CA LEU A 302 -9.22 -13.70 -6.00
C LEU A 302 -9.90 -14.35 -4.79
N GLU A 303 -10.09 -15.67 -4.81
CA GLU A 303 -10.63 -16.43 -3.67
C GLU A 303 -9.72 -16.31 -2.44
N GLN A 304 -8.40 -16.48 -2.63
CA GLN A 304 -7.40 -16.30 -1.57
C GLN A 304 -7.42 -14.88 -0.99
N ASN A 305 -7.48 -13.86 -1.85
CA ASN A 305 -7.58 -12.47 -1.41
C ASN A 305 -8.83 -12.24 -0.56
N PHE A 306 -9.98 -12.81 -0.94
CA PHE A 306 -11.21 -12.64 -0.17
C PHE A 306 -11.14 -13.34 1.19
N ILE A 307 -10.58 -14.55 1.27
CA ILE A 307 -10.32 -15.25 2.53
C ILE A 307 -9.46 -14.38 3.44
N MET A 308 -8.40 -13.77 2.89
CA MET A 308 -7.52 -12.86 3.62
C MET A 308 -8.24 -11.59 4.09
N LEU A 309 -9.08 -10.98 3.25
CA LEU A 309 -9.88 -9.81 3.64
C LEU A 309 -10.82 -10.13 4.81
N LEU A 310 -11.51 -11.28 4.76
CA LEU A 310 -12.35 -11.75 5.88
C LEU A 310 -11.53 -12.00 7.15
N HIS A 311 -10.29 -12.49 6.99
CA HIS A 311 -9.41 -12.71 8.13
C HIS A 311 -8.97 -11.37 8.76
N PHE A 312 -8.53 -10.41 7.96
CA PHE A 312 -8.14 -9.07 8.43
C PHE A 312 -9.29 -8.31 9.09
N GLN A 313 -10.53 -8.50 8.62
CA GLN A 313 -11.71 -7.86 9.19
C GLN A 313 -11.93 -8.20 10.68
N LYS A 314 -11.41 -9.32 11.16
CA LYS A 314 -11.48 -9.70 12.58
C LYS A 314 -10.67 -8.78 13.49
N TYR A 315 -9.66 -8.12 12.94
CA TYR A 315 -8.70 -7.31 13.69
C TYR A 315 -8.90 -5.82 13.46
N TRP A 316 -9.36 -5.43 12.27
CA TRP A 316 -9.31 -4.04 11.82
C TRP A 316 -10.66 -3.52 11.34
N PRO A 317 -11.36 -2.67 12.11
CA PRO A 317 -12.60 -2.03 11.68
C PRO A 317 -12.47 -1.28 10.34
N PHE A 318 -11.32 -0.62 10.11
CA PHE A 318 -10.99 0.06 8.84
C PHE A 318 -11.20 -0.79 7.57
N LEU A 319 -11.12 -2.13 7.68
CA LEU A 319 -11.31 -3.04 6.54
C LEU A 319 -12.70 -2.93 5.93
N GLU A 320 -13.67 -2.36 6.64
CA GLU A 320 -14.97 -2.06 6.08
C GLU A 320 -14.89 -1.14 4.86
N PHE A 321 -14.02 -0.11 4.88
CA PHE A 321 -13.79 0.75 3.71
C PHE A 321 -13.27 -0.06 2.52
N SER A 322 -12.29 -0.93 2.76
CA SER A 322 -11.71 -1.79 1.72
C SER A 322 -12.76 -2.72 1.12
N MET A 323 -13.53 -3.42 1.96
CA MET A 323 -14.60 -4.31 1.49
C MET A 323 -15.70 -3.57 0.75
N SER A 324 -16.13 -2.41 1.24
CA SER A 324 -17.14 -1.57 0.58
C SER A 324 -16.69 -1.17 -0.83
N ARG A 325 -15.42 -0.81 -1.01
CA ARG A 325 -14.87 -0.45 -2.33
C ARG A 325 -14.86 -1.62 -3.29
N LEU A 326 -14.45 -2.80 -2.82
CA LEU A 326 -14.49 -4.02 -3.65
C LEU A 326 -15.92 -4.35 -4.09
N ARG A 327 -16.92 -4.15 -3.21
CA ARG A 327 -18.35 -4.30 -3.57
C ARG A 327 -18.76 -3.35 -4.67
N SER A 328 -18.50 -2.05 -4.51
CA SER A 328 -18.87 -1.05 -5.51
C SER A 328 -18.20 -1.31 -6.86
N PHE A 329 -16.95 -1.78 -6.85
CA PHE A 329 -16.24 -2.21 -8.05
C PHE A 329 -16.86 -3.44 -8.72
N HIS A 330 -17.12 -4.49 -7.93
CA HIS A 330 -17.76 -5.71 -8.41
C HIS A 330 -19.14 -5.42 -9.00
N ARG A 331 -19.93 -4.57 -8.33
CA ARG A 331 -21.26 -4.14 -8.78
C ARG A 331 -21.19 -3.39 -10.11
N ALA A 332 -20.19 -2.51 -10.30
CA ALA A 332 -19.97 -1.85 -11.59
C ALA A 332 -19.72 -2.88 -12.71
N CYS A 333 -18.89 -3.89 -12.44
CA CYS A 333 -18.63 -4.97 -13.40
C CYS A 333 -19.86 -5.84 -13.69
N GLN A 334 -20.72 -6.09 -12.69
CA GLN A 334 -21.96 -6.87 -12.88
C GLN A 334 -23.01 -6.12 -13.69
N ILE A 335 -23.18 -4.81 -13.43
CA ILE A 335 -24.14 -3.98 -14.18
C ILE A 335 -23.70 -3.84 -15.63
N ASN A 336 -22.40 -3.67 -15.86
CA ASN A 336 -21.86 -3.48 -17.20
C ASN A 336 -20.47 -4.11 -17.31
N ALA A 337 -20.37 -5.32 -17.87
CA ALA A 337 -19.10 -6.03 -18.06
C ALA A 337 -18.29 -5.47 -19.24
N THR A 338 -17.91 -4.19 -19.15
CA THR A 338 -17.10 -3.52 -20.17
C THR A 338 -15.75 -3.11 -19.60
N GLU A 339 -14.74 -3.12 -20.47
CA GLU A 339 -13.38 -2.69 -20.12
C GLU A 339 -13.35 -1.22 -19.65
N LYS A 340 -14.36 -0.40 -20.00
CA LYS A 340 -14.53 0.99 -19.54
C LYS A 340 -14.57 1.13 -18.02
N ASN A 341 -15.01 0.10 -17.29
CA ASN A 341 -14.95 0.13 -15.82
C ASN A 341 -13.52 0.18 -15.27
N PHE A 342 -12.52 -0.09 -16.10
CA PHE A 342 -11.10 -0.07 -15.77
C PHE A 342 -10.40 1.21 -16.28
N ASP A 343 -11.14 2.12 -16.92
CA ASP A 343 -10.61 3.43 -17.32
C ASP A 343 -10.20 4.25 -16.11
N MET A 344 -9.08 4.95 -16.26
CA MET A 344 -8.54 5.89 -15.27
C MET A 344 -9.32 7.20 -15.25
N ASP A 345 -10.60 7.11 -14.91
CA ASP A 345 -11.47 8.26 -14.66
C ASP A 345 -11.47 8.67 -13.18
N ARG A 346 -12.25 9.69 -12.83
CA ARG A 346 -12.32 10.22 -11.47
C ARG A 346 -12.74 9.15 -10.45
N TRP A 347 -13.64 8.26 -10.84
CA TRP A 347 -14.12 7.19 -9.97
C TRP A 347 -13.01 6.17 -9.71
N MET A 348 -12.27 5.78 -10.75
CA MET A 348 -11.15 4.84 -10.63
C MET A 348 -10.01 5.42 -9.79
N ILE A 349 -9.66 6.69 -9.97
CA ILE A 349 -8.65 7.34 -9.12
C ILE A 349 -9.10 7.39 -7.66
N GLN A 350 -10.38 7.67 -7.41
CA GLN A 350 -10.92 7.59 -6.06
C GLN A 350 -10.81 6.16 -5.52
N PHE A 351 -11.09 5.12 -6.31
CA PHE A 351 -10.96 3.70 -5.96
C PHE A 351 -9.51 3.23 -5.74
N LEU A 352 -8.53 3.76 -6.47
CA LEU A 352 -7.13 3.35 -6.36
C LEU A 352 -6.38 4.13 -5.28
N ASN A 353 -6.53 5.45 -5.22
CA ASN A 353 -5.70 6.33 -4.40
C ASN A 353 -6.36 6.76 -3.08
N ARG A 354 -7.69 6.86 -3.00
CA ARG A 354 -8.41 7.47 -1.85
C ARG A 354 -8.93 6.44 -0.84
N TYR A 355 -8.09 5.50 -0.43
CA TYR A 355 -8.54 4.32 0.34
C TYR A 355 -8.99 4.56 1.78
N GLY A 356 -8.88 5.78 2.29
CA GLY A 356 -9.46 6.18 3.58
C GLY A 356 -10.97 6.44 3.55
N SER A 357 -11.61 6.44 2.38
CA SER A 357 -13.04 6.71 2.25
C SER A 357 -13.78 5.58 1.55
N ARG A 358 -15.12 5.55 1.72
CA ARG A 358 -16.00 4.79 0.83
C ARG A 358 -15.91 5.37 -0.59
N VAL A 359 -16.21 4.52 -1.58
CA VAL A 359 -16.39 4.91 -2.98
C VAL A 359 -17.86 4.70 -3.30
N GLN A 360 -18.48 5.66 -3.97
CA GLN A 360 -19.88 5.53 -4.38
C GLN A 360 -20.02 4.49 -5.50
N ASP A 361 -21.21 3.94 -5.72
CA ASP A 361 -21.43 3.05 -6.85
C ASP A 361 -21.28 3.79 -8.18
N ARG A 362 -20.53 3.20 -9.12
CA ARG A 362 -20.13 3.85 -10.38
C ARG A 362 -21.30 4.32 -11.25
N HIS A 363 -22.43 3.63 -11.19
CA HIS A 363 -23.60 3.86 -12.04
C HIS A 363 -24.84 4.37 -11.29
N ASN A 364 -24.69 4.90 -10.07
CA ASN A 364 -25.81 5.55 -9.38
C ASN A 364 -26.05 6.95 -9.97
N GLU A 365 -27.05 7.07 -10.84
CA GLU A 365 -27.57 8.37 -11.33
C GLU A 365 -28.47 9.11 -10.32
N PHE A 366 -28.70 8.56 -9.13
CA PHE A 366 -29.51 9.21 -8.10
C PHE A 366 -28.77 9.25 -6.77
N GLY A 367 -28.45 10.46 -6.32
CA GLY A 367 -27.88 10.73 -5.02
C GLY A 367 -28.73 10.14 -3.90
N ARG A 368 -28.14 9.21 -3.16
CA ARG A 368 -28.29 9.15 -1.71
C ARG A 368 -26.90 8.99 -1.14
N ASP A 369 -26.47 10.01 -0.42
CA ASP A 369 -25.38 9.83 0.52
C ASP A 369 -25.82 8.75 1.52
N LEU A 370 -25.20 7.57 1.43
CA LEU A 370 -25.27 6.58 2.50
C LEU A 370 -24.34 7.07 3.62
N TYR A 371 -24.73 8.14 4.29
CA TYR A 371 -24.27 8.43 5.64
C TYR A 371 -24.91 7.40 6.58
N GLU A 372 -24.07 6.85 7.46
CA GLU A 372 -24.41 5.97 8.58
C GLU A 372 -25.15 4.67 8.24
N SER A 373 -24.40 3.57 8.23
CA SER A 373 -24.96 2.26 8.57
C SER A 373 -23.90 1.48 9.35
N ASP A 374 -24.30 0.99 10.53
CA ASP A 374 -23.53 0.20 11.49
C ASP A 374 -22.61 -0.86 10.87
N PRO A 375 -21.50 -1.23 11.55
CA PRO A 375 -20.55 -2.21 11.02
C PRO A 375 -21.23 -3.56 10.77
N ILE A 376 -21.25 -3.99 9.51
CA ILE A 376 -21.92 -5.22 9.03
C ILE A 376 -21.17 -6.52 9.47
N VAL A 377 -20.07 -6.39 10.23
CA VAL A 377 -19.12 -7.46 10.55
C VAL A 377 -19.74 -8.51 11.51
N GLY A 378 -19.63 -9.80 11.16
CA GLY A 378 -20.08 -10.93 12.01
C GLY A 378 -21.55 -11.34 11.84
N THR A 379 -22.28 -10.69 10.94
CA THR A 379 -23.70 -10.94 10.69
C THR A 379 -23.94 -11.84 9.47
N SER A 380 -25.16 -12.34 9.31
CA SER A 380 -25.60 -13.05 8.10
C SER A 380 -25.40 -12.25 6.80
N ALA A 381 -25.22 -10.91 6.89
CA ALA A 381 -24.92 -10.05 5.76
C ALA A 381 -23.45 -10.11 5.29
N ALA A 382 -22.48 -10.49 6.14
CA ALA A 382 -21.11 -10.79 5.70
C ALA A 382 -21.02 -12.17 5.00
N ALA A 383 -21.83 -13.14 5.43
CA ALA A 383 -22.03 -14.38 4.70
C ALA A 383 -22.83 -14.15 3.40
N ALA A 384 -23.77 -13.20 3.41
CA ALA A 384 -24.44 -12.70 2.21
C ALA A 384 -23.46 -12.00 1.27
N LEU A 385 -22.47 -11.26 1.79
CA LEU A 385 -21.39 -10.66 1.00
C LEU A 385 -20.55 -11.72 0.29
N TRP A 386 -20.13 -12.78 0.98
CA TRP A 386 -19.53 -13.92 0.29
C TRP A 386 -20.51 -14.48 -0.73
N LYS A 387 -21.79 -14.65 -0.42
CA LYS A 387 -22.84 -15.05 -1.37
C LYS A 387 -23.24 -14.00 -2.44
N GLU A 388 -22.73 -12.79 -2.41
CA GLU A 388 -23.03 -11.72 -3.38
C GLU A 388 -21.84 -11.57 -4.33
N VAL A 389 -20.63 -11.57 -3.75
CA VAL A 389 -19.34 -11.65 -4.47
C VAL A 389 -19.12 -13.03 -5.08
N SER A 390 -19.57 -14.11 -4.42
CA SER A 390 -19.51 -15.52 -4.89
C SER A 390 -20.89 -16.10 -5.25
N GLY A 391 -21.88 -15.23 -5.47
CA GLY A 391 -23.29 -15.61 -5.56
C GLY A 391 -23.66 -16.67 -6.58
N SER A 392 -24.91 -17.11 -6.55
CA SER A 392 -25.43 -18.06 -7.53
C SER A 392 -25.17 -17.58 -8.96
N GLU A 393 -25.22 -16.27 -9.21
CA GLU A 393 -24.83 -15.65 -10.48
C GLU A 393 -23.32 -15.64 -10.75
N PHE A 394 -22.45 -15.50 -9.75
CA PHE A 394 -21.02 -15.73 -9.92
C PHE A 394 -20.78 -17.20 -10.24
N ARG A 395 -21.33 -18.16 -9.48
CA ARG A 395 -21.24 -19.60 -9.80
C ARG A 395 -21.89 -19.98 -11.14
N GLN A 396 -22.90 -19.26 -11.60
CA GLN A 396 -23.58 -19.47 -12.89
C GLN A 396 -22.83 -18.78 -14.04
N PHE A 397 -22.22 -17.62 -13.84
CA PHE A 397 -21.23 -16.99 -14.73
C PHE A 397 -19.99 -17.88 -14.88
N LEU A 398 -19.49 -18.41 -13.77
CA LEU A 398 -18.40 -19.38 -13.70
C LEU A 398 -18.79 -20.77 -14.26
N GLY A 399 -20.07 -21.16 -14.18
CA GLY A 399 -20.60 -22.41 -14.73
C GLY A 399 -20.90 -22.34 -16.24
N ASN A 400 -21.30 -21.17 -16.74
CA ASN A 400 -21.48 -20.88 -18.16
C ASN A 400 -20.13 -20.73 -18.89
N LEU A 401 -19.07 -20.29 -18.20
CA LEU A 401 -17.69 -20.28 -18.73
C LEU A 401 -17.05 -21.67 -18.82
N ASN A 402 -17.56 -22.67 -18.09
CA ASN A 402 -17.09 -24.06 -18.12
C ASN A 402 -17.88 -24.96 -19.10
N SER A 403 -18.79 -24.38 -19.89
CA SER A 403 -19.66 -25.10 -20.83
C SER A 403 -19.64 -24.53 -22.26
N SER A 404 -18.57 -23.80 -22.61
CA SER A 404 -18.30 -23.32 -23.98
C SER A 404 -17.11 -24.05 -24.59
#